data_AF-A0A6I6S296-F1
#
_entry.id   AF-A0A6I6S296-F1
#
_cell.length_a   1.000
_cell.length_b   1.000
_cell.length_c   1.000
_cell.angle_alpha   90.00
_cell.angle_beta   90.00
_cell.angle_gamma   90.00
#
_symmetry.space_group_name_H-M   'P 1'
#
loop_
_entity.id
_entity.type
_entity.pdbx_description
1 polymer ?
#
loop_
_entity_poly.entity_id
_entity_poly.type
_entity_poly.pdbx_seq_one_letter_code
_entity_poly.pdbx_strand_id
1 'polypeptide(L)'
;MASKVDALGWENWERMWFFVEQECIFYNGKQGTVRDRKKIGDMFTAIPQSFQNGIDAFGFENWERLWFFKGDQYCFYNAKAQEVRESRKIKDQFTRLPDDFKKGVDALGWESWERMWFVKGERIVFYNAKDNEVRSENLLKQQFTKLPPAFQKGLDAFGFENWERLWMFKGEQYCFYNAKAQEIREVRDIKAQFPGVLEPQPYMA
;
A
#
# COMPACT_ATOMS: atom_id res chain seq x y z
N MET A 1 14.34 -10.53 -10.81
CA MET A 1 12.88 -10.41 -11.02
C MET A 1 12.27 -10.08 -9.67
N ALA A 2 11.36 -9.10 -9.64
CA ALA A 2 10.68 -8.74 -8.40
C ALA A 2 9.88 -9.92 -7.85
N SER A 3 9.88 -10.07 -6.53
CA SER A 3 9.24 -11.19 -5.83
C SER A 3 8.03 -10.76 -4.99
N LYS A 4 7.70 -9.47 -4.97
CA LYS A 4 6.57 -8.93 -4.21
C LYS A 4 6.11 -7.58 -4.72
N VAL A 5 4.91 -7.18 -4.28
CA VAL A 5 4.40 -5.81 -4.35
C VAL A 5 4.76 -5.10 -3.05
N ASP A 6 5.39 -3.92 -3.14
CA ASP A 6 5.84 -3.14 -1.99
C ASP A 6 4.79 -2.14 -1.48
N ALA A 7 3.88 -1.69 -2.35
CA ALA A 7 2.71 -0.93 -1.95
C ALA A 7 1.59 -1.04 -2.99
N LEU A 8 0.34 -0.88 -2.54
CA LEU A 8 -0.84 -0.87 -3.39
C LEU A 8 -1.58 0.46 -3.23
N GLY A 9 -1.89 1.10 -4.36
CA GLY A 9 -2.89 2.16 -4.46
C GLY A 9 -4.15 1.63 -5.10
N TRP A 10 -5.28 1.80 -4.41
CA TRP A 10 -6.58 1.43 -4.91
C TRP A 10 -7.41 2.67 -5.24
N GLU A 11 -7.71 2.88 -6.51
CA GLU A 11 -8.73 3.85 -6.94
C GLU A 11 -10.05 3.12 -7.21
N ASN A 12 -10.00 2.06 -8.03
CA ASN A 12 -11.06 1.10 -8.25
C ASN A 12 -10.51 -0.11 -9.03
N TRP A 13 -11.36 -1.09 -9.34
CA TRP A 13 -10.94 -2.29 -10.06
C TRP A 13 -10.34 -2.03 -11.46
N GLU A 14 -10.72 -0.95 -12.14
CA GLU A 14 -10.15 -0.60 -13.45
C GLU A 14 -8.84 0.20 -13.34
N ARG A 15 -8.48 0.63 -12.12
CA ARG A 15 -7.42 1.60 -11.83
C ARG A 15 -6.72 1.22 -10.52
N MET A 16 -5.74 0.34 -10.63
CA MET A 16 -4.88 -0.09 -9.53
C MET A 16 -3.46 0.39 -9.75
N TRP A 17 -2.77 0.73 -8.67
CA TRP A 17 -1.38 1.19 -8.68
C TRP A 17 -0.53 0.22 -7.89
N PHE A 18 0.41 -0.45 -8.55
CA PHE A 18 1.37 -1.30 -7.86
C PHE A 18 2.71 -0.58 -7.80
N PHE A 19 3.31 -0.55 -6.62
CA PHE A 19 4.70 -0.15 -6.44
C PHE A 19 5.52 -1.42 -6.28
N VAL A 20 6.54 -1.56 -7.11
CA VAL A 20 7.43 -2.72 -7.15
C VAL A 20 8.83 -2.18 -7.38
N GLU A 21 9.71 -2.37 -6.39
CA GLU A 21 11.04 -1.79 -6.37
C GLU A 21 10.98 -0.29 -6.71
N GLN A 22 11.62 0.16 -7.79
CA GLN A 22 11.69 1.57 -8.18
C GLN A 22 10.59 1.98 -9.17
N GLU A 23 9.65 1.08 -9.46
CA GLU A 23 8.64 1.27 -10.49
C GLU A 23 7.24 1.44 -9.90
N CYS A 24 6.45 2.25 -10.60
CA CYS A 24 5.03 2.43 -10.40
C CYS A 24 4.30 1.90 -11.64
N ILE A 25 3.37 0.97 -11.42
CA ILE A 25 2.66 0.24 -12.46
C ILE A 25 1.18 0.60 -12.35
N PHE A 26 0.65 1.21 -13.40
CA PHE A 26 -0.78 1.47 -13.51
C PHE A 26 -1.45 0.28 -14.20
N TYR A 27 -2.33 -0.40 -13.48
CA TYR A 27 -2.91 -1.67 -13.88
C TYR A 27 -4.43 -1.58 -14.01
N ASN A 28 -4.97 -2.26 -15.02
CA ASN A 28 -6.40 -2.43 -15.20
C ASN A 28 -6.82 -3.83 -14.73
N GLY A 29 -7.40 -3.92 -13.54
CA GLY A 29 -7.92 -5.18 -12.98
C GLY A 29 -8.97 -5.84 -13.86
N LYS A 30 -9.83 -5.07 -14.51
CA LYS A 30 -10.91 -5.60 -15.37
C LYS A 30 -10.40 -6.21 -16.67
N GLN A 31 -9.38 -5.59 -17.27
CA GLN A 31 -8.77 -6.10 -18.51
C GLN A 31 -7.63 -7.10 -18.24
N GLY A 32 -7.13 -7.16 -17.01
CA GLY A 32 -5.99 -8.01 -16.66
C GLY A 32 -4.69 -7.56 -17.32
N THR A 33 -4.45 -6.24 -17.44
CA THR A 33 -3.32 -5.70 -18.20
C THR A 33 -2.65 -4.50 -17.52
N VAL A 34 -1.33 -4.41 -17.69
CA VAL A 34 -0.55 -3.20 -17.39
C VAL A 34 -0.90 -2.13 -18.43
N ARG A 35 -1.39 -0.97 -17.97
CA ARG A 35 -1.65 0.20 -18.83
C ARG A 35 -0.42 1.06 -19.01
N ASP A 36 0.36 1.24 -17.94
CA ASP A 36 1.58 2.04 -17.94
C ASP A 36 2.52 1.53 -16.84
N ARG A 37 3.82 1.73 -17.03
CA ARG A 37 4.88 1.40 -16.08
C ARG A 37 5.99 2.42 -16.21
N LYS A 38 6.32 3.09 -15.11
CA LYS A 38 7.35 4.13 -15.06
C LYS A 38 8.20 3.97 -13.81
N LYS A 39 9.40 4.53 -13.83
CA LYS A 39 10.12 4.80 -12.58
C LYS A 39 9.28 5.74 -11.72
N ILE A 40 9.34 5.58 -10.41
CA ILE A 40 8.59 6.41 -9.46
C ILE A 40 8.91 7.89 -9.66
N GLY A 41 10.19 8.24 -9.85
CA GLY A 41 10.62 9.63 -10.12
C GLY A 41 10.16 10.20 -11.46
N ASP A 42 9.88 9.36 -12.46
CA ASP A 42 9.35 9.82 -13.75
C ASP A 42 7.84 10.07 -13.69
N MET A 43 7.12 9.30 -12.85
CA MET A 43 5.68 9.46 -12.64
C MET A 43 5.35 10.63 -11.69
N PHE A 44 6.18 10.80 -10.65
CA PHE A 44 6.02 11.80 -9.61
C PHE A 44 7.28 12.68 -9.56
N THR A 45 7.37 13.65 -10.49
CA THR A 45 8.63 14.36 -10.80
C THR A 45 9.20 15.20 -9.67
N ALA A 46 8.38 15.59 -8.69
CA ALA A 46 8.85 16.32 -7.51
C ALA A 46 9.03 15.42 -6.28
N ILE A 47 8.79 14.10 -6.37
CA ILE A 47 8.91 13.21 -5.22
C ILE A 47 10.35 13.18 -4.72
N PRO A 48 10.60 13.22 -3.39
CA PRO A 48 11.97 13.24 -2.87
C PRO A 48 12.76 12.00 -3.31
N GLN A 49 14.07 12.17 -3.54
CA GLN A 49 14.95 11.12 -4.06
C GLN A 49 14.89 9.81 -3.25
N SER A 50 14.71 9.91 -1.94
CA SER A 50 14.59 8.74 -1.04
C SER A 50 13.40 7.84 -1.37
N PHE A 51 12.32 8.39 -1.93
CA PHE A 51 11.11 7.66 -2.33
C PHE A 51 11.18 7.12 -3.76
N GLN A 52 12.14 7.58 -4.58
CA GLN A 52 12.28 7.09 -5.96
C GLN A 52 12.81 5.65 -6.01
N ASN A 53 13.48 5.20 -4.93
CA ASN A 53 14.02 3.86 -4.81
C ASN A 53 13.01 2.83 -4.27
N GLY A 54 11.73 3.20 -4.23
CA GLY A 54 10.62 2.37 -3.78
C GLY A 54 9.77 3.01 -2.71
N ILE A 55 8.61 2.40 -2.47
CA ILE A 55 7.56 2.89 -1.56
C ILE A 55 7.17 1.72 -0.66
N ASP A 56 7.21 1.93 0.66
CA ASP A 56 6.88 0.89 1.64
C ASP A 56 5.36 0.83 1.91
N ALA A 57 4.64 1.95 1.75
CA ALA A 57 3.18 1.98 1.80
C ALA A 57 2.63 3.20 1.06
N PHE A 58 1.39 3.11 0.59
CA PHE A 58 0.77 4.16 -0.23
C PHE A 58 -0.70 4.37 0.11
N GLY A 59 -1.12 5.63 0.14
CA GLY A 59 -2.51 6.06 0.31
C GLY A 59 -2.96 6.90 -0.87
N PHE A 60 -4.11 6.55 -1.46
CA PHE A 60 -4.74 7.29 -2.55
C PHE A 60 -6.08 7.84 -2.07
N GLU A 61 -6.23 9.16 -2.06
CA GLU A 61 -7.56 9.80 -1.92
C GLU A 61 -8.03 10.35 -3.26
N ASN A 62 -7.15 11.06 -3.95
CA ASN A 62 -7.35 11.52 -5.33
C ASN A 62 -6.01 12.03 -5.88
N TRP A 63 -6.00 12.48 -7.14
CA TRP A 63 -4.80 12.98 -7.82
C TRP A 63 -4.14 14.22 -7.20
N GLU A 64 -4.80 14.92 -6.28
CA GLU A 64 -4.21 16.05 -5.56
C GLU A 64 -3.70 15.65 -4.18
N ARG A 65 -3.98 14.41 -3.78
CA ARG A 65 -3.83 13.93 -2.42
C ARG A 65 -3.40 12.47 -2.40
N LEU A 66 -2.09 12.29 -2.48
CA LEU A 66 -1.41 11.00 -2.41
C LEU A 66 -0.46 11.01 -1.22
N TRP A 67 -0.36 9.90 -0.49
CA TRP A 67 0.55 9.75 0.64
C TRP A 67 1.49 8.58 0.37
N PHE A 68 2.77 8.89 0.28
CA PHE A 68 3.83 7.90 0.15
C PHE A 68 4.52 7.72 1.49
N PHE A 69 4.82 6.49 1.86
CA PHE A 69 5.59 6.16 3.07
C PHE A 69 6.87 5.45 2.68
N LYS A 70 7.99 5.88 3.28
CA LYS A 70 9.29 5.27 3.08
C LYS A 70 10.17 5.44 4.30
N GLY A 71 10.63 4.34 4.88
CA GLY A 71 11.39 4.37 6.13
C GLY A 71 10.63 5.13 7.22
N ASP A 72 11.30 6.04 7.93
CA ASP A 72 10.68 6.84 9.00
C ASP A 72 9.96 8.11 8.49
N GLN A 73 9.68 8.22 7.18
CA GLN A 73 9.14 9.41 6.53
C GLN A 73 7.85 9.14 5.75
N TYR A 74 7.07 10.21 5.55
CA TYR A 74 6.00 10.23 4.55
C TYR A 74 6.09 11.50 3.70
N CYS A 75 5.51 11.42 2.49
CA CYS A 75 5.37 12.51 1.54
C CYS A 75 3.90 12.64 1.12
N PHE A 76 3.30 13.79 1.38
CA PHE A 76 1.99 14.20 0.87
C PHE A 76 2.18 14.94 -0.45
N TYR A 77 1.64 14.38 -1.52
CA TYR A 77 1.94 14.77 -2.89
C TYR A 77 0.67 15.13 -3.66
N ASN A 78 0.80 16.14 -4.52
CA ASN A 78 -0.22 16.54 -5.49
C ASN A 78 0.27 16.16 -6.89
N ALA A 79 -0.27 15.08 -7.45
CA ALA A 79 0.12 14.56 -8.75
C ALA A 79 -0.44 15.38 -9.93
N LYS A 80 -1.50 16.19 -9.75
CA LYS A 80 -1.93 17.13 -10.79
C LYS A 80 -0.93 18.26 -10.99
N ALA A 81 -0.44 18.84 -9.89
CA ALA A 81 0.53 19.93 -9.93
C ALA A 81 1.99 19.45 -9.96
N GLN A 82 2.22 18.14 -9.77
CA GLN A 82 3.54 17.53 -9.64
C GLN A 82 4.40 18.22 -8.56
N GLU A 83 3.85 18.33 -7.36
CA GLU A 83 4.48 19.04 -6.24
C GLU A 83 4.35 18.24 -4.92
N VAL A 84 5.34 18.42 -4.05
CA VAL A 84 5.28 17.96 -2.65
C VAL A 84 4.58 19.04 -1.84
N ARG A 85 3.43 18.70 -1.24
CA ARG A 85 2.74 19.59 -0.31
C ARG A 85 3.35 19.53 1.08
N GLU A 86 3.79 18.35 1.48
CA GLU A 86 4.40 18.13 2.78
C GLU A 86 5.30 16.89 2.74
N SER A 87 6.46 16.95 3.42
CA SER A 87 7.32 15.78 3.65
C SER A 87 7.89 15.87 5.06
N ARG A 88 7.58 14.89 5.90
CA ARG A 88 7.93 14.89 7.35
C ARG A 88 8.25 13.50 7.83
N LYS A 89 8.82 13.41 9.03
CA LYS A 89 8.95 12.12 9.72
C LYS A 89 7.59 11.66 10.22
N ILE A 90 7.36 10.35 10.17
CA ILE A 90 6.13 9.72 10.67
C ILE A 90 5.93 10.07 12.16
N LYS A 91 7.01 10.02 12.95
CA LYS A 91 6.97 10.31 14.38
C LYS A 91 6.47 11.73 14.72
N ASP A 92 6.67 12.69 13.82
CA ASP A 92 6.36 14.11 14.06
C ASP A 92 4.90 14.40 13.70
N GLN A 93 4.36 13.76 12.65
CA GLN A 93 2.95 13.92 12.27
C GLN A 93 2.03 12.98 13.04
N PHE A 94 2.41 11.71 13.17
CA PHE A 94 1.58 10.66 13.76
C PHE A 94 2.06 10.35 15.18
N THR A 95 2.07 11.37 16.05
CA THR A 95 2.76 11.35 17.35
C THR A 95 2.27 10.25 18.30
N ARG A 96 1.01 9.85 18.18
CA ARG A 96 0.39 8.78 18.99
C ARG A 96 0.53 7.37 18.41
N LEU A 97 1.10 7.19 17.22
CA LEU A 97 1.42 5.83 16.75
C LEU A 97 2.34 5.11 17.75
N PRO A 98 2.34 3.76 17.78
CA PRO A 98 3.36 3.03 18.54
C PRO A 98 4.77 3.28 17.98
N ASP A 99 5.79 3.19 18.84
CA ASP A 99 7.15 3.65 18.51
C ASP A 99 7.84 2.87 17.38
N ASP A 100 7.44 1.62 17.15
CA ASP A 100 7.92 0.83 16.02
C ASP A 100 7.32 1.32 14.69
N PHE A 101 6.04 1.70 14.67
CA PHE A 101 5.38 2.30 13.49
C PHE A 101 5.96 3.67 13.14
N LYS A 102 6.41 4.44 14.14
CA LYS A 102 7.10 5.73 13.93
C LYS A 102 8.41 5.61 13.15
N LYS A 103 9.02 4.42 13.13
CA LYS A 103 10.26 4.12 12.38
C LYS A 103 9.99 3.66 10.94
N GLY A 104 8.72 3.51 10.58
CA GLY A 104 8.27 3.05 9.28
C GLY A 104 7.19 1.99 9.38
N VAL A 105 6.46 1.83 8.28
CA VAL A 105 5.30 0.94 8.15
C VAL A 105 5.47 0.04 6.94
N ASP A 106 4.90 -1.15 7.01
CA ASP A 106 5.12 -2.19 5.99
C ASP A 106 3.98 -2.21 4.95
N ALA A 107 2.79 -1.72 5.32
CA ALA A 107 1.66 -1.52 4.42
C ALA A 107 0.65 -0.52 5.02
N LEU A 108 -0.25 0.00 4.18
CA LEU A 108 -1.28 0.96 4.60
C LEU A 108 -2.62 0.66 3.93
N GLY A 109 -3.65 0.44 4.74
CA GLY A 109 -5.04 0.50 4.29
C GLY A 109 -5.55 1.93 4.42
N TRP A 110 -5.86 2.56 3.29
CA TRP A 110 -6.31 3.95 3.24
C TRP A 110 -7.83 4.04 3.01
N GLU A 111 -8.57 4.67 3.94
CA GLU A 111 -9.96 5.12 3.69
C GLU A 111 -10.00 6.64 3.53
N SER A 112 -9.40 7.34 4.48
CA SER A 112 -9.30 8.80 4.51
C SER A 112 -8.26 9.22 5.55
N TRP A 113 -7.99 10.53 5.61
CA TRP A 113 -7.12 11.10 6.64
C TRP A 113 -7.58 10.79 8.09
N GLU A 114 -8.87 10.60 8.32
CA GLU A 114 -9.41 10.27 9.64
C GLU A 114 -9.43 8.76 9.91
N ARG A 115 -9.12 7.94 8.90
CA ARG A 115 -9.34 6.49 8.92
C ARG A 115 -8.23 5.76 8.15
N MET A 116 -7.12 5.52 8.85
CA MET A 116 -5.92 4.89 8.32
C MET A 116 -5.60 3.59 9.05
N TRP A 117 -5.20 2.54 8.33
CA TRP A 117 -4.87 1.24 8.88
C TRP A 117 -3.40 0.91 8.61
N PHE A 118 -2.54 1.22 9.56
CA PHE A 118 -1.11 0.97 9.43
C PHE A 118 -0.80 -0.49 9.79
N VAL A 119 0.05 -1.14 9.00
CA VAL A 119 0.53 -2.50 9.27
C VAL A 119 2.04 -2.47 9.51
N LYS A 120 2.49 -3.19 10.53
CA LYS A 120 3.90 -3.43 10.81
C LYS A 120 4.11 -4.79 11.47
N GLY A 121 4.88 -5.66 10.82
CA GLY A 121 5.00 -7.06 11.23
C GLY A 121 3.62 -7.67 11.43
N GLU A 122 3.40 -8.35 12.55
CA GLU A 122 2.11 -8.99 12.85
C GLU A 122 1.02 -8.02 13.34
N ARG A 123 1.31 -6.71 13.48
CA ARG A 123 0.40 -5.73 14.10
C ARG A 123 -0.28 -4.87 13.06
N ILE A 124 -1.52 -4.48 13.37
CA ILE A 124 -2.31 -3.50 12.62
C ILE A 124 -2.90 -2.46 13.59
N VAL A 125 -2.78 -1.19 13.21
CA VAL A 125 -3.25 -0.04 13.99
C VAL A 125 -4.28 0.74 13.19
N PHE A 126 -5.48 0.91 13.75
CA PHE A 126 -6.46 1.86 13.22
C PHE A 126 -6.20 3.23 13.82
N TYR A 127 -5.94 4.21 12.96
CA TYR A 127 -5.47 5.52 13.35
C TYR A 127 -6.31 6.63 12.71
N ASN A 128 -6.58 7.67 13.48
CA ASN A 128 -7.18 8.90 13.01
C ASN A 128 -6.12 10.01 13.04
N ALA A 129 -5.74 10.52 11.85
CA ALA A 129 -4.67 11.52 11.76
C ALA A 129 -5.12 12.96 11.98
N LYS A 130 -6.42 13.23 11.96
CA LYS A 130 -6.98 14.53 12.34
C LYS A 130 -6.90 14.75 13.85
N ASP A 131 -7.34 13.76 14.62
CA ASP A 131 -7.36 13.82 16.08
C ASP A 131 -6.04 13.33 16.71
N ASN A 132 -5.13 12.81 15.86
CA ASN A 132 -3.87 12.20 16.26
C ASN A 132 -4.10 11.04 17.26
N GLU A 133 -4.97 10.09 16.93
CA GLU A 133 -5.45 9.08 17.90
C GLU A 133 -5.32 7.65 17.36
N VAL A 134 -4.82 6.75 18.20
CA VAL A 134 -4.94 5.30 17.98
C VAL A 134 -6.33 4.87 18.43
N ARG A 135 -7.17 4.48 17.47
CA ARG A 135 -8.55 4.00 17.71
C ARG A 135 -8.56 2.54 18.12
N SER A 136 -7.67 1.73 17.57
CA SER A 136 -7.44 0.35 17.99
C SER A 136 -6.08 -0.15 17.55
N GLU A 137 -5.61 -1.20 18.22
CA GLU A 137 -4.42 -1.95 17.85
C GLU A 137 -4.69 -3.44 18.07
N ASN A 138 -4.39 -4.25 17.05
CA ASN A 138 -4.61 -5.69 17.08
C ASN A 138 -3.44 -6.44 16.42
N LEU A 139 -3.35 -7.74 16.66
CA LEU A 139 -2.61 -8.62 15.76
C LEU A 139 -3.42 -8.86 14.48
N LEU A 140 -2.76 -9.03 13.33
CA LEU A 140 -3.40 -9.33 12.05
C LEU A 140 -4.31 -10.57 12.15
N LYS A 141 -3.84 -11.62 12.85
CA LYS A 141 -4.62 -12.84 13.08
C LYS A 141 -5.87 -12.65 13.95
N GLN A 142 -5.92 -11.58 14.75
CA GLN A 142 -7.08 -11.24 15.58
C GLN A 142 -8.05 -10.34 14.80
N GLN A 143 -7.52 -9.38 14.03
CA GLN A 143 -8.31 -8.51 13.17
C GLN A 143 -8.96 -9.27 12.00
N PHE A 144 -8.24 -10.24 11.45
CA PHE A 144 -8.61 -11.07 10.31
C PHE A 144 -8.44 -12.54 10.70
N THR A 145 -9.44 -13.09 11.37
CA THR A 145 -9.40 -14.39 12.07
C THR A 145 -9.14 -15.59 11.17
N LYS A 146 -9.50 -15.48 9.88
CA LYS A 146 -9.23 -16.51 8.87
C LYS A 146 -8.07 -16.18 7.93
N LEU A 147 -7.25 -15.18 8.24
CA LEU A 147 -6.12 -14.80 7.39
C LEU A 147 -5.12 -15.97 7.26
N PRO A 148 -4.57 -16.27 6.06
CA PRO A 148 -3.63 -17.38 5.91
C PRO A 148 -2.36 -17.19 6.76
N PRO A 149 -1.73 -18.26 7.26
CA PRO A 149 -0.62 -18.17 8.22
C PRO A 149 0.54 -17.25 7.77
N ALA A 150 0.90 -17.26 6.49
CA ALA A 150 1.97 -16.41 5.96
C ALA A 150 1.64 -14.90 6.08
N PHE A 151 0.39 -14.52 5.87
CA PHE A 151 -0.09 -13.13 5.93
C PHE A 151 -0.27 -12.65 7.37
N GLN A 152 -0.46 -13.56 8.34
CA GLN A 152 -0.51 -13.21 9.77
C GLN A 152 0.84 -12.67 10.29
N LYS A 153 1.94 -12.94 9.58
CA LYS A 153 3.29 -12.47 9.92
C LYS A 153 3.60 -11.05 9.43
N GLY A 154 2.67 -10.45 8.70
CA GLY A 154 2.77 -9.12 8.13
C GLY A 154 2.42 -9.11 6.66
N LEU A 155 2.18 -7.91 6.15
CA LEU A 155 1.81 -7.65 4.76
C LEU A 155 2.92 -6.83 4.09
N ASP A 156 3.16 -7.08 2.82
CA ASP A 156 4.02 -6.23 1.98
C ASP A 156 3.21 -5.12 1.31
N ALA A 157 1.92 -5.33 1.06
CA ALA A 157 1.01 -4.27 0.60
C ALA A 157 -0.43 -4.57 1.04
N PHE A 158 -1.22 -3.51 1.18
CA PHE A 158 -2.61 -3.58 1.61
C PHE A 158 -3.43 -2.51 0.89
N GLY A 159 -4.64 -2.85 0.46
CA GLY A 159 -5.58 -1.90 -0.12
C GLY A 159 -6.97 -2.52 -0.15
N PHE A 160 -8.01 -1.70 -0.27
CA PHE A 160 -9.38 -2.20 -0.27
C PHE A 160 -10.36 -1.22 -0.90
N GLU A 161 -11.48 -1.76 -1.38
CA GLU A 161 -12.63 -0.98 -1.82
C GLU A 161 -13.59 -0.70 -0.65
N ASN A 162 -13.80 -1.73 0.17
CA ASN A 162 -14.61 -1.71 1.38
C ASN A 162 -14.28 -2.95 2.22
N TRP A 163 -14.88 -3.07 3.40
CA TRP A 163 -14.63 -4.18 4.33
C TRP A 163 -15.03 -5.59 3.85
N GLU A 164 -15.65 -5.73 2.69
CA GLU A 164 -15.93 -7.03 2.07
C GLU A 164 -14.89 -7.41 1.00
N ARG A 165 -14.01 -6.46 0.64
CA ARG A 165 -13.11 -6.53 -0.51
C ARG A 165 -11.73 -5.95 -0.17
N LEU A 166 -10.98 -6.71 0.62
CA LEU A 166 -9.60 -6.37 1.01
C LEU A 166 -8.62 -7.16 0.14
N TRP A 167 -7.60 -6.47 -0.36
CA TRP A 167 -6.46 -7.06 -1.08
C TRP A 167 -5.22 -6.93 -0.21
N MET A 168 -4.70 -8.07 0.24
CA MET A 168 -3.51 -8.15 1.08
C MET A 168 -2.43 -8.90 0.31
N PHE A 169 -1.19 -8.41 0.29
CA PHE A 169 -0.09 -9.00 -0.48
C PHE A 169 1.01 -9.46 0.47
N LYS A 170 1.59 -10.63 0.18
CA LYS A 170 2.72 -11.19 0.92
C LYS A 170 3.57 -12.07 0.00
N GLY A 171 4.82 -11.67 -0.19
CA GLY A 171 5.72 -12.32 -1.15
C GLY A 171 5.10 -12.35 -2.54
N GLU A 172 5.13 -13.52 -3.19
CA GLU A 172 4.59 -13.71 -4.53
C GLU A 172 3.07 -13.93 -4.57
N GLN A 173 2.37 -13.84 -3.43
CA GLN A 173 0.95 -14.15 -3.32
C GLN A 173 0.12 -12.95 -2.84
N TYR A 174 -1.17 -12.99 -3.15
CA TYR A 174 -2.17 -12.12 -2.54
C TYR A 174 -3.30 -12.93 -1.91
N CYS A 175 -3.99 -12.32 -0.96
CA CYS A 175 -5.21 -12.80 -0.34
C CYS A 175 -6.31 -11.76 -0.58
N PHE A 176 -7.40 -12.18 -1.23
CA PHE A 176 -8.63 -11.41 -1.32
C PHE A 176 -9.56 -11.82 -0.17
N TYR A 177 -9.87 -10.87 0.71
CA TYR A 177 -10.48 -11.14 2.01
C TYR A 177 -11.76 -10.34 2.22
N ASN A 178 -12.78 -11.00 2.76
CA ASN A 178 -13.98 -10.36 3.27
C ASN A 178 -13.88 -10.24 4.79
N ALA A 179 -13.63 -9.05 5.30
CA ALA A 179 -13.48 -8.80 6.73
C ALA A 179 -14.80 -8.75 7.48
N LYS A 180 -15.92 -8.42 6.83
CA LYS A 180 -17.24 -8.51 7.49
C LYS A 180 -17.64 -9.95 7.77
N ALA A 181 -17.45 -10.84 6.80
CA ALA A 181 -17.74 -12.27 6.95
C ALA A 181 -16.60 -13.05 7.61
N GLN A 182 -15.43 -12.43 7.76
CA GLN A 182 -14.19 -13.07 8.21
C GLN A 182 -13.85 -14.30 7.34
N GLU A 183 -13.76 -14.11 6.03
CA GLU A 183 -13.59 -15.19 5.06
C GLU A 183 -12.53 -14.86 4.01
N ILE A 184 -11.74 -15.88 3.67
CA ILE A 184 -10.90 -15.87 2.48
C ILE A 184 -11.81 -16.07 1.28
N ARG A 185 -11.81 -15.12 0.34
CA ARG A 185 -12.44 -15.29 -0.97
C ARG A 185 -11.50 -16.02 -1.92
N GLU A 186 -10.21 -15.69 -1.85
CA GLU A 186 -9.19 -16.23 -2.75
C GLU A 186 -7.79 -16.03 -2.18
N VAL A 187 -6.90 -16.97 -2.46
CA VAL A 187 -5.44 -16.81 -2.32
C VAL A 187 -4.80 -17.35 -3.60
N ARG A 188 -4.02 -16.53 -4.28
CA ARG A 188 -3.37 -16.88 -5.55
C ARG A 188 -2.02 -16.20 -5.70
N ASP A 189 -1.23 -16.70 -6.64
CA ASP A 189 0.01 -16.06 -7.07
C ASP A 189 -0.29 -14.76 -7.82
N ILE A 190 0.50 -13.73 -7.51
CA ILE A 190 0.36 -12.39 -8.08
C ILE A 190 0.56 -12.44 -9.60
N LYS A 191 1.54 -13.21 -10.09
CA LYS A 191 1.82 -13.33 -11.54
C LYS A 191 0.65 -13.94 -12.31
N ALA A 192 -0.15 -14.81 -11.67
CA ALA A 192 -1.31 -15.42 -12.31
C ALA A 192 -2.50 -14.46 -12.39
N GLN A 193 -2.76 -13.69 -11.33
CA GLN A 193 -3.90 -12.76 -11.27
C GLN A 193 -3.60 -11.40 -11.89
N PHE A 194 -2.37 -10.94 -11.74
CA PHE A 194 -1.88 -9.64 -12.18
C PHE A 194 -0.68 -9.81 -13.13
N PRO A 195 -0.87 -10.45 -14.30
CA PRO A 195 0.20 -10.66 -15.27
C PRO A 195 0.91 -9.36 -15.61
N GLY A 196 2.23 -9.43 -15.74
CA GLY A 196 3.04 -8.25 -16.03
C GLY A 196 3.32 -7.32 -14.84
N VAL A 197 2.81 -7.55 -13.62
CA VAL A 197 3.14 -6.71 -12.44
C VAL A 197 4.52 -7.03 -11.87
N LEU A 198 4.83 -8.31 -11.63
CA LEU A 198 6.14 -8.73 -11.08
C LEU A 198 7.16 -9.12 -12.16
N GLU A 199 6.76 -9.05 -13.42
CA GLU A 199 7.64 -9.34 -14.56
C GLU A 199 8.48 -8.09 -14.90
N PRO A 200 9.73 -8.28 -15.37
CA PRO A 200 10.54 -7.18 -15.86
C PRO A 200 9.90 -6.53 -17.09
N GLN A 201 10.25 -5.28 -17.38
CA GLN A 201 9.81 -4.64 -18.62
C GLN A 201 10.22 -5.48 -19.84
N PRO A 202 9.31 -5.72 -20.80
CA PRO A 202 9.61 -6.53 -21.98
C PRO A 202 10.69 -5.94 -22.92
N TYR A 203 11.31 -4.81 -22.58
CA TYR A 203 12.34 -4.14 -23.41
C TYR A 203 13.58 -3.66 -22.65
N MET A 204 13.99 -4.36 -21.60
CA MET A 204 15.35 -4.23 -21.05
C MET A 204 16.02 -5.61 -20.93
N ALA A 205 16.41 -6.15 -22.09
CA ALA A 205 17.45 -7.16 -22.25
C ALA A 205 18.50 -6.60 -23.22
#